data_AF-A0A8H3HQJ2-F1
#
_entry.id   AF-A0A8H3HQJ2-F1
#
_cell.length_a   1.000
_cell.length_b   1.000
_cell.length_c   1.000
_cell.angle_alpha   90.00
_cell.angle_beta   90.00
_cell.angle_gamma   90.00
#
_symmetry.space_group_name_H-M   'P 1'
#
loop_
_entity.id
_entity.type
_entity.pdbx_description
1 polymer ?
#
loop_
_entity_poly.entity_id
_entity_poly.type
_entity_poly.pdbx_seq_one_letter_code
_entity_poly.pdbx_strand_id
1 'polypeptide(L)'
;MDSAVELGGAVEQRAWPELPAPSSTCLQGSNSPSSTVATTTATTTTKTSAVPTTTKASTTVTGGGTVGPTLLPNYLWIRAVAAPNFHKYLQSYVPGTATDAVLGSASTAGQFAITNGKLTQLTPSGTLLYANVEPRADSTVVKLKVSWQTSSTTSGTFEWSGDALIWTVAGITRPNNAAWLACTDAVEGQVLYANLGPYAYNTPSGCSDQTIHFYNAATADV
;
A
#
# COMPACT_ATOMS: atom_id res chain seq x y z
N MET A 1 45.68 -32.86 64.61
CA MET A 1 45.34 -33.91 63.63
C MET A 1 44.26 -33.28 62.74
N ASP A 2 44.57 -32.20 62.03
CA ASP A 2 45.45 -32.16 60.85
C ASP A 2 44.77 -32.82 59.65
N SER A 3 44.17 -32.00 58.79
CA SER A 3 44.55 -31.88 57.37
C SER A 3 43.41 -31.28 56.53
N ALA A 4 43.77 -30.22 55.82
CA ALA A 4 43.00 -29.57 54.77
C ALA A 4 43.07 -30.37 53.46
N VAL A 5 42.04 -30.24 52.60
CA VAL A 5 42.21 -30.34 51.14
C VAL A 5 41.35 -29.25 50.51
N GLU A 6 42.04 -28.27 49.93
CA GLU A 6 41.54 -27.27 48.99
C GLU A 6 42.01 -27.68 47.59
N LEU A 7 41.09 -27.84 46.64
CA LEU A 7 41.30 -27.76 45.18
C LEU A 7 39.92 -27.32 44.64
N GLY A 8 39.70 -26.13 44.07
CA GLY A 8 40.49 -25.49 43.01
C GLY A 8 39.86 -25.85 41.66
N GLY A 9 38.76 -25.19 41.28
CA GLY A 9 38.04 -25.43 40.03
C GLY A 9 37.57 -24.13 39.40
N ALA A 10 38.36 -23.65 38.44
CA ALA A 10 38.19 -22.38 37.74
C ALA A 10 36.89 -22.30 36.92
N VAL A 11 36.30 -21.11 36.90
CA VAL A 11 35.19 -20.73 36.03
C VAL A 11 35.78 -20.42 34.65
N GLU A 12 35.66 -21.35 33.71
CA GLU A 12 36.10 -21.11 32.33
C GLU A 12 35.06 -20.25 31.60
N GLN A 13 35.41 -18.97 31.44
CA GLN A 13 34.68 -18.01 30.62
C GLN A 13 34.85 -18.40 29.15
N ARG A 14 33.76 -18.86 28.51
CA ARG A 14 33.71 -19.03 27.06
C ARG A 14 33.80 -17.67 26.37
N ALA A 15 34.97 -17.37 25.84
CA ALA A 15 35.22 -16.27 24.93
C ALA A 15 34.40 -16.46 23.63
N TRP A 16 33.71 -15.41 23.22
CA TRP A 16 33.11 -15.31 21.90
C TRP A 16 34.20 -14.96 20.87
N PRO A 17 34.22 -15.56 19.67
CA PRO A 17 35.17 -15.16 18.64
C PRO A 17 34.83 -13.78 18.09
N GLU A 18 35.83 -12.90 18.15
CA GLU A 18 35.87 -11.56 17.56
C GLU A 18 35.67 -11.62 16.04
N LEU A 19 34.67 -10.89 15.52
CA LEU A 19 34.46 -10.72 14.08
C LEU A 19 35.36 -9.57 13.56
N PRO A 20 36.13 -9.75 12.48
CA PRO A 20 36.99 -8.70 11.94
C PRO A 20 36.20 -7.60 11.19
N ALA A 21 36.66 -6.36 11.36
CA ALA A 21 36.11 -5.12 10.80
C ALA A 21 36.17 -5.03 9.25
N PRO A 22 35.31 -4.22 8.60
CA PRO A 22 35.35 -4.00 7.17
C PRO A 22 36.51 -3.08 6.75
N SER A 23 37.33 -3.51 5.80
CA SER A 23 38.40 -2.70 5.21
C SER A 23 37.86 -1.74 4.14
N SER A 24 38.10 -0.46 4.39
CA SER A 24 37.97 0.65 3.44
C SER A 24 39.03 0.56 2.34
N THR A 25 38.61 0.53 1.08
CA THR A 25 39.47 0.83 -0.08
C THR A 25 38.90 2.00 -0.86
N CYS A 26 39.47 3.18 -0.65
CA CYS A 26 39.38 4.30 -1.58
C CYS A 26 40.37 4.06 -2.71
N LEU A 27 39.92 4.11 -3.96
CA LEU A 27 40.79 4.17 -5.13
C LEU A 27 40.70 5.58 -5.73
N GLN A 28 41.81 6.31 -5.61
CA GLN A 28 42.11 7.53 -6.37
C GLN A 28 42.70 7.16 -7.73
N GLY A 29 42.31 7.91 -8.76
CA GLY A 29 42.92 7.89 -10.08
C GLY A 29 42.53 9.15 -10.85
N SER A 30 43.37 10.18 -10.72
CA SER A 30 43.34 11.44 -11.48
C SER A 30 43.53 11.21 -12.98
N ASN A 31 42.91 12.04 -13.83
CA ASN A 31 43.60 12.94 -14.75
C ASN A 31 42.62 13.71 -15.65
N SER A 32 42.82 15.03 -15.67
CA SER A 32 42.21 15.99 -16.60
C SER A 32 42.94 15.98 -17.94
N PRO A 33 42.25 16.26 -19.04
CA PRO A 33 42.79 17.22 -19.99
C PRO A 33 41.79 18.34 -20.32
N SER A 34 42.30 19.57 -20.26
CA SER A 34 41.72 20.78 -20.84
C SER A 34 42.10 20.86 -22.32
N SER A 35 41.14 21.07 -23.22
CA SER A 35 41.38 21.85 -24.44
C SER A 35 40.07 22.36 -25.10
N THR A 36 40.09 23.68 -25.32
CA THR A 36 39.53 24.50 -26.42
C THR A 36 38.03 24.57 -26.75
N VAL A 37 37.62 25.84 -26.78
CA VAL A 37 36.39 26.44 -27.32
C VAL A 37 36.21 26.15 -28.82
N ALA A 38 34.97 25.87 -29.22
CA ALA A 38 34.47 26.16 -30.56
C ALA A 38 33.04 26.72 -30.47
N THR A 39 32.89 27.94 -30.97
CA THR A 39 31.64 28.67 -31.17
C THR A 39 30.94 28.16 -32.43
N THR A 40 29.65 27.83 -32.34
CA THR A 40 28.76 27.72 -33.50
C THR A 40 27.42 28.38 -33.22
N THR A 41 27.01 29.21 -34.18
CA THR A 41 25.85 30.10 -34.19
C THR A 41 24.66 29.44 -34.91
N ALA A 42 23.44 29.76 -34.43
CA ALA A 42 22.10 29.64 -35.04
C ALA A 42 21.56 28.22 -35.33
N THR A 43 20.30 27.88 -35.04
CA THR A 43 19.11 28.42 -35.73
C THR A 43 17.82 28.19 -34.92
N THR A 44 16.97 29.22 -34.92
CA THR A 44 15.61 29.30 -34.37
C THR A 44 14.66 28.25 -34.98
N THR A 45 13.97 27.48 -34.14
CA THR A 45 12.70 26.83 -34.51
C THR A 45 11.70 27.00 -33.38
N THR A 46 10.81 27.98 -33.52
CA THR A 46 9.58 28.13 -32.74
C THR A 46 8.68 26.92 -33.01
N LYS A 47 8.68 25.93 -32.11
CA LYS A 47 7.61 24.94 -32.03
C LYS A 47 6.43 25.58 -31.30
N THR A 48 5.41 25.94 -32.05
CA THR A 48 4.07 26.26 -31.54
C THR A 48 3.56 25.04 -30.79
N SER A 49 3.54 25.11 -29.46
CA SER A 49 2.94 24.09 -28.61
C SER A 49 1.42 24.25 -28.71
N ALA A 50 0.79 23.42 -29.55
CA ALA A 50 -0.65 23.29 -29.58
C ALA A 50 -1.09 22.59 -28.28
N VAL A 51 -1.79 23.33 -27.42
CA VAL A 51 -2.46 22.80 -26.23
C VAL A 51 -3.51 21.80 -26.71
N PRO A 52 -3.43 20.49 -26.37
CA PRO A 52 -4.51 19.59 -26.67
C PRO A 52 -5.63 19.87 -25.67
N THR A 53 -6.69 20.53 -26.14
CA THR A 53 -7.97 20.58 -25.41
C THR A 53 -8.57 19.18 -25.47
N THR A 54 -8.30 18.35 -24.46
CA THR A 54 -8.98 17.06 -24.30
C THR A 54 -10.41 17.31 -23.83
N THR A 55 -11.34 17.32 -24.77
CA THR A 55 -12.77 17.24 -24.47
C THR A 55 -13.02 15.94 -23.72
N LYS A 56 -13.50 16.02 -22.48
CA LYS A 56 -13.95 14.87 -21.68
C LYS A 56 -15.01 14.12 -22.48
N ALA A 57 -14.64 12.97 -23.05
CA ALA A 57 -15.61 12.07 -23.66
C ALA A 57 -16.50 11.53 -22.55
N SER A 58 -17.72 12.07 -22.46
CA SER A 58 -18.76 11.55 -21.59
C SER A 58 -19.43 10.38 -22.30
N THR A 59 -18.87 9.19 -22.17
CA THR A 59 -19.60 7.95 -22.46
C THR A 59 -20.43 7.60 -21.23
N THR A 60 -21.75 7.65 -21.38
CA THR A 60 -22.68 7.17 -20.36
C THR A 60 -22.55 5.64 -20.29
N VAL A 61 -21.59 5.14 -19.50
CA VAL A 61 -21.50 3.71 -19.18
C VAL A 61 -22.53 3.43 -18.09
N THR A 62 -23.65 2.84 -18.48
CA THR A 62 -24.61 2.25 -17.53
C THR A 62 -24.01 0.95 -17.00
N GLY A 63 -23.32 1.04 -15.85
CA GLY A 63 -22.89 -0.11 -15.04
C GLY A 63 -21.51 -0.69 -15.37
N GLY A 64 -20.75 -1.04 -14.31
CA GLY A 64 -19.58 -1.92 -14.30
C GLY A 64 -18.37 -1.55 -15.19
N GLY A 65 -17.16 -1.60 -14.64
CA GLY A 65 -15.91 -1.49 -15.41
C GLY A 65 -14.74 -0.87 -14.67
N THR A 66 -13.62 -0.73 -15.37
CA THR A 66 -12.39 -0.11 -14.85
C THR A 66 -12.24 1.31 -15.43
N VAL A 67 -11.66 2.22 -14.65
CA VAL A 67 -11.41 3.61 -15.08
C VAL A 67 -10.42 3.67 -16.25
N GLY A 68 -9.59 2.65 -16.39
CA GLY A 68 -8.54 2.53 -17.40
C GLY A 68 -7.20 2.19 -16.76
N PRO A 69 -6.20 1.82 -17.58
CA PRO A 69 -4.91 1.33 -17.10
C PRO A 69 -3.98 2.43 -16.61
N THR A 70 -4.29 3.71 -16.92
CA THR A 70 -3.44 4.85 -16.60
C THR A 70 -4.01 5.62 -15.42
N LEU A 71 -3.13 5.94 -14.47
CA LEU A 71 -3.48 6.71 -13.28
C LEU A 71 -3.89 8.14 -13.66
N LEU A 72 -5.07 8.55 -13.21
CA LEU A 72 -5.54 9.92 -13.40
C LEU A 72 -4.92 10.87 -12.37
N PRO A 73 -4.77 12.16 -12.71
CA PRO A 73 -4.25 13.15 -11.77
C PRO A 73 -5.04 13.17 -10.45
N ASN A 74 -4.32 13.29 -9.34
CA ASN A 74 -4.85 13.30 -7.96
C ASN A 74 -5.45 11.98 -7.46
N TYR A 75 -5.35 10.90 -8.23
CA TYR A 75 -5.69 9.56 -7.76
C TYR A 75 -4.44 8.73 -7.52
N LEU A 76 -4.62 7.64 -6.76
CA LEU A 76 -3.58 6.67 -6.43
C LEU A 76 -4.12 5.26 -6.67
N TRP A 77 -3.24 4.34 -7.06
CA TRP A 77 -3.52 2.93 -6.87
C TRP A 77 -3.33 2.58 -5.39
N ILE A 78 -3.95 1.50 -4.92
CA ILE A 78 -3.69 0.95 -3.58
C ILE A 78 -3.42 -0.53 -3.73
N ARG A 79 -2.30 -1.02 -3.21
CA ARG A 79 -1.86 -2.41 -3.36
C ARG A 79 -1.36 -3.02 -2.05
N ALA A 80 -1.48 -4.34 -1.93
CA ALA A 80 -0.90 -5.09 -0.83
C ALA A 80 0.61 -5.26 -1.00
N VAL A 81 1.33 -5.16 0.12
CA VAL A 81 2.80 -5.25 0.17
C VAL A 81 3.30 -6.49 0.93
N ALA A 82 2.41 -7.42 1.28
CA ALA A 82 2.77 -8.66 1.94
C ALA A 82 2.20 -9.89 1.22
N ALA A 83 2.93 -11.01 1.24
CA ALA A 83 2.41 -12.29 0.80
C ALA A 83 1.18 -12.71 1.65
N PRO A 84 0.23 -13.49 1.10
CA PRO A 84 0.18 -14.04 -0.27
C PRO A 84 -0.41 -13.05 -1.30
N ASN A 85 -0.82 -11.86 -0.87
CA ASN A 85 -1.51 -10.87 -1.72
C ASN A 85 -0.57 -9.79 -2.26
N PHE A 86 0.73 -10.02 -2.26
CA PHE A 86 1.72 -9.08 -2.76
C PHE A 86 1.37 -8.66 -4.19
N HIS A 87 1.34 -7.35 -4.45
CA HIS A 87 0.95 -6.75 -5.73
C HIS A 87 -0.52 -7.02 -6.17
N LYS A 88 -1.39 -7.44 -5.24
CA LYS A 88 -2.84 -7.38 -5.46
C LYS A 88 -3.36 -5.98 -5.14
N TYR A 89 -4.31 -5.52 -5.94
CA TYR A 89 -4.80 -4.15 -5.93
C TYR A 89 -6.20 -4.06 -5.35
N LEU A 90 -6.40 -3.06 -4.49
CA LEU A 90 -7.70 -2.70 -3.97
C LEU A 90 -8.64 -2.31 -5.11
N GLN A 91 -9.87 -2.80 -5.04
CA GLN A 91 -10.94 -2.54 -6.00
C GLN A 91 -12.29 -2.94 -5.40
N SER A 92 -13.35 -2.67 -6.13
CA SER A 92 -14.67 -3.26 -5.91
C SER A 92 -14.72 -4.66 -6.54
N TYR A 93 -15.34 -5.64 -5.87
CA TYR A 93 -15.45 -7.02 -6.37
C TYR A 93 -15.97 -7.07 -7.80
N VAL A 94 -17.09 -6.38 -8.06
CA VAL A 94 -17.51 -6.07 -9.42
C VAL A 94 -16.93 -4.69 -9.76
N PRO A 95 -15.98 -4.58 -10.71
CA PRO A 95 -15.26 -3.33 -10.97
C PRO A 95 -16.21 -2.14 -11.20
N GLY A 96 -15.92 -1.01 -10.55
CA GLY A 96 -16.68 0.23 -10.72
C GLY A 96 -18.10 0.22 -10.15
N THR A 97 -18.44 -0.71 -9.25
CA THR A 97 -19.78 -0.80 -8.63
C THR A 97 -19.74 -0.87 -7.11
N ALA A 98 -20.88 -0.57 -6.46
CA ALA A 98 -21.05 -0.65 -5.02
C ALA A 98 -21.14 -2.11 -4.54
N THR A 99 -19.97 -2.75 -4.39
CA THR A 99 -19.78 -4.13 -3.93
C THR A 99 -18.71 -4.18 -2.84
N ASP A 100 -18.45 -5.36 -2.30
CA ASP A 100 -17.39 -5.55 -1.31
C ASP A 100 -16.01 -5.14 -1.87
N ALA A 101 -15.15 -4.66 -0.98
CA ALA A 101 -13.78 -4.31 -1.33
C ALA A 101 -12.92 -5.57 -1.36
N VAL A 102 -12.16 -5.76 -2.44
CA VAL A 102 -11.30 -6.93 -2.63
C VAL A 102 -9.89 -6.53 -3.02
N LEU A 103 -8.93 -7.43 -2.81
CA LEU A 103 -7.60 -7.37 -3.38
C LEU A 103 -7.53 -8.29 -4.62
N GLY A 104 -7.57 -7.69 -5.80
CA GLY A 104 -7.59 -8.41 -7.08
C GLY A 104 -6.37 -8.13 -7.97
N SER A 105 -6.47 -8.47 -9.25
CA SER A 105 -5.40 -8.21 -10.22
C SER A 105 -5.26 -6.73 -10.57
N ALA A 106 -4.07 -6.35 -11.05
CA ALA A 106 -3.77 -5.01 -11.55
C ALA A 106 -4.69 -4.57 -12.71
N SER A 107 -5.17 -5.51 -13.53
CA SER A 107 -6.07 -5.24 -14.67
C SER A 107 -7.40 -4.60 -14.29
N THR A 108 -7.82 -4.76 -13.03
CA THR A 108 -9.08 -4.26 -12.50
C THR A 108 -8.89 -3.35 -11.29
N ALA A 109 -7.65 -2.89 -11.05
CA ALA A 109 -7.31 -2.00 -9.96
C ALA A 109 -8.17 -0.73 -9.94
N GLY A 110 -8.65 -0.36 -8.76
CA GLY A 110 -9.34 0.90 -8.54
C GLY A 110 -8.37 2.08 -8.50
N GLN A 111 -8.87 3.26 -8.81
CA GLN A 111 -8.15 4.52 -8.61
C GLN A 111 -8.81 5.30 -7.47
N PHE A 112 -8.01 5.72 -6.50
CA PHE A 112 -8.50 6.18 -5.21
C PHE A 112 -8.01 7.57 -4.83
N ALA A 113 -8.83 8.27 -4.07
CA ALA A 113 -8.46 9.51 -3.40
C ALA A 113 -9.01 9.50 -1.97
N ILE A 114 -8.38 10.27 -1.08
CA ILE A 114 -8.91 10.55 0.26
C ILE A 114 -9.29 12.01 0.31
N THR A 115 -10.56 12.30 0.62
CA THR A 115 -11.06 13.67 0.84
C THR A 115 -11.87 13.70 2.13
N ASN A 116 -11.52 14.60 3.06
CA ASN A 116 -12.19 14.75 4.35
C ASN A 116 -12.33 13.42 5.11
N GLY A 117 -11.27 12.62 5.13
CA GLY A 117 -11.27 11.32 5.82
C GLY A 117 -12.05 10.21 5.12
N LYS A 118 -12.54 10.43 3.88
CA LYS A 118 -13.28 9.44 3.10
C LYS A 118 -12.42 8.93 1.96
N LEU A 119 -12.19 7.62 1.93
CA LEU A 119 -11.59 6.94 0.79
C LEU A 119 -12.66 6.76 -0.29
N THR A 120 -12.39 7.26 -1.49
CA THR A 120 -13.28 7.16 -2.64
C THR A 120 -12.63 6.41 -3.79
N GLN A 121 -13.36 5.51 -4.43
CA GLN A 121 -12.99 4.87 -5.68
C GLN A 121 -13.67 5.60 -6.85
N LEU A 122 -12.90 5.95 -7.87
CA LEU A 122 -13.44 6.50 -9.12
C LEU A 122 -14.08 5.39 -9.96
N THR A 123 -15.25 5.65 -10.54
CA THR A 123 -15.90 4.74 -11.50
C THR A 123 -15.66 5.17 -12.95
N PRO A 124 -15.86 4.30 -13.95
CA PRO A 124 -15.75 4.67 -15.36
C PRO A 124 -16.66 5.84 -15.77
N SER A 125 -17.80 6.00 -15.09
CA SER A 125 -18.74 7.11 -15.32
C SER A 125 -18.27 8.45 -14.75
N GLY A 126 -17.17 8.46 -13.97
CA GLY A 126 -16.67 9.64 -13.26
C GLY A 126 -17.39 9.92 -11.93
N THR A 127 -18.31 9.07 -11.51
CA THR A 127 -18.90 9.11 -10.16
C THR A 127 -17.97 8.47 -9.14
N LEU A 128 -18.21 8.75 -7.86
CA LEU A 128 -17.41 8.23 -6.75
C LEU A 128 -18.19 7.16 -5.98
N LEU A 129 -17.51 6.08 -5.65
CA LEU A 129 -17.92 5.13 -4.62
C LEU A 129 -17.15 5.44 -3.34
N TYR A 130 -17.80 5.30 -2.19
CA TYR A 130 -17.24 5.59 -0.88
C TYR A 130 -16.95 4.29 -0.16
N ALA A 131 -15.76 4.17 0.42
CA ALA A 131 -15.45 3.06 1.31
C ALA A 131 -16.29 3.19 2.59
N ASN A 132 -16.90 2.09 2.98
CA ASN A 132 -17.62 1.92 4.23
C ASN A 132 -17.06 0.71 4.99
N VAL A 133 -16.65 0.93 6.23
CA VAL A 133 -16.26 -0.14 7.15
C VAL A 133 -17.47 -0.46 8.01
N GLU A 134 -17.82 -1.75 8.10
CA GLU A 134 -18.98 -2.17 8.87
C GLU A 134 -18.83 -1.82 10.37
N PRO A 135 -19.92 -1.51 11.08
CA PRO A 135 -19.85 -1.27 12.51
C PRO A 135 -19.48 -2.55 13.26
N ARG A 136 -18.78 -2.38 14.38
CA ARG A 136 -18.47 -3.49 15.27
C ARG A 136 -19.71 -3.90 16.06
N ALA A 137 -20.19 -5.13 15.85
CA ALA A 137 -21.37 -5.64 16.56
C ALA A 137 -21.13 -5.78 18.07
N ASP A 138 -19.97 -6.32 18.47
CA ASP A 138 -19.56 -6.48 19.87
C ASP A 138 -18.04 -6.63 20.03
N SER A 139 -17.56 -6.72 21.28
CA SER A 139 -16.13 -6.80 21.61
C SER A 139 -15.43 -8.09 21.19
N THR A 140 -16.15 -9.12 20.74
CA THR A 140 -15.59 -10.38 20.24
C THR A 140 -15.30 -10.34 18.75
N VAL A 141 -15.88 -9.38 18.02
CA VAL A 141 -15.59 -9.15 16.60
C VAL A 141 -14.14 -8.66 16.45
N VAL A 142 -13.36 -9.38 15.63
CA VAL A 142 -11.93 -9.13 15.39
C VAL A 142 -11.61 -8.62 13.98
N LYS A 143 -12.60 -8.56 13.08
CA LYS A 143 -12.46 -8.05 11.72
C LYS A 143 -13.72 -7.29 11.31
N LEU A 144 -13.56 -6.22 10.54
CA LEU A 144 -14.68 -5.42 10.01
C LEU A 144 -14.58 -5.30 8.50
N LYS A 145 -15.59 -5.78 7.77
CA LYS A 145 -15.63 -5.78 6.31
C LYS A 145 -15.61 -4.37 5.75
N VAL A 146 -14.88 -4.19 4.64
CA VAL A 146 -14.87 -2.97 3.84
C VAL A 146 -15.73 -3.18 2.60
N SER A 147 -16.62 -2.24 2.30
CA SER A 147 -17.51 -2.26 1.15
C SER A 147 -17.55 -0.91 0.45
N TRP A 148 -17.95 -0.89 -0.82
CA TRP A 148 -18.14 0.32 -1.60
C TRP A 148 -19.62 0.69 -1.68
N GLN A 149 -19.94 1.96 -1.45
CA GLN A 149 -21.31 2.47 -1.51
C GLN A 149 -21.40 3.74 -2.36
N THR A 150 -22.59 4.06 -2.87
CA THR A 150 -22.84 5.30 -3.62
C THR A 150 -22.97 6.53 -2.72
N SER A 151 -22.98 6.36 -1.40
CA SER A 151 -23.05 7.43 -0.41
C SER A 151 -22.04 7.22 0.71
N SER A 152 -21.61 8.32 1.35
CA SER A 152 -20.69 8.26 2.48
C SER A 152 -21.45 8.03 3.78
N THR A 153 -21.52 6.78 4.19
CA THR A 153 -22.08 6.34 5.49
C THR A 153 -20.98 5.90 6.45
N THR A 154 -19.72 6.18 6.11
CA THR A 154 -18.53 5.58 6.70
C THR A 154 -18.46 5.73 8.22
N SER A 155 -18.41 4.59 8.91
CA SER A 155 -17.91 4.51 10.28
C SER A 155 -16.41 4.76 10.24
N GLY A 156 -15.94 5.94 10.65
CA GLY A 156 -14.50 6.24 10.75
C GLY A 156 -13.89 7.09 9.64
N THR A 157 -12.56 7.17 9.69
CA THR A 157 -11.68 8.08 8.95
C THR A 157 -10.54 7.30 8.32
N PHE A 158 -10.39 7.45 7.00
CA PHE A 158 -9.24 6.96 6.22
C PHE A 158 -8.20 8.05 6.05
N GLU A 159 -6.93 7.72 6.23
CA GLU A 159 -5.80 8.64 6.07
C GLU A 159 -4.57 7.89 5.55
N TRP A 160 -3.57 8.65 5.11
CA TRP A 160 -2.25 8.13 4.77
C TRP A 160 -1.30 8.31 5.96
N SER A 161 -0.57 7.27 6.33
CA SER A 161 0.56 7.34 7.26
C SER A 161 1.82 6.90 6.53
N GLY A 162 2.59 7.86 6.02
CA GLY A 162 3.57 7.57 4.98
C GLY A 162 2.84 7.12 3.71
N ASP A 163 3.12 5.93 3.23
CA ASP A 163 2.44 5.30 2.09
C ASP A 163 1.34 4.30 2.47
N ALA A 164 1.28 3.89 3.74
CA ALA A 164 0.27 2.96 4.23
C ALA A 164 -1.11 3.63 4.39
N LEU A 165 -2.16 2.95 3.93
CA LEU A 165 -3.54 3.33 4.20
C LEU A 165 -3.88 2.94 5.64
N ILE A 166 -4.32 3.91 6.43
CA ILE A 166 -4.81 3.69 7.79
C ILE A 166 -6.30 3.97 7.88
N TRP A 167 -6.94 3.31 8.85
CA TRP A 167 -8.33 3.60 9.21
C TRP A 167 -8.50 3.64 10.73
N THR A 168 -9.22 4.66 11.19
CA THR A 168 -9.55 4.86 12.60
C THR A 168 -11.04 5.12 12.78
N VAL A 169 -11.58 4.77 13.94
CA VAL A 169 -12.97 5.09 14.31
C VAL A 169 -13.06 5.29 15.81
N ALA A 170 -13.91 6.22 16.23
CA ALA A 170 -14.18 6.43 17.65
C ALA A 170 -14.72 5.14 18.31
N GLY A 171 -14.26 4.84 19.52
CA GLY A 171 -14.71 3.67 20.28
C GLY A 171 -14.02 2.35 19.95
N ILE A 172 -13.14 2.31 18.94
CA ILE A 172 -12.34 1.11 18.63
C ILE A 172 -10.86 1.49 18.63
N THR A 173 -10.12 1.03 19.65
CA THR A 173 -8.66 1.12 19.67
C THR A 173 -8.07 -0.13 19.04
N ARG A 174 -7.12 0.05 18.13
CA ARG A 174 -6.45 -1.03 17.40
C ARG A 174 -4.95 -1.00 17.74
N PRO A 175 -4.28 -2.16 17.86
CA PRO A 175 -2.83 -2.18 18.02
C PRO A 175 -2.08 -1.56 16.83
N ASN A 176 -2.66 -1.67 15.63
CA ASN A 176 -2.11 -1.10 14.40
C ASN A 176 -3.25 -0.62 13.48
N ASN A 177 -3.30 0.69 13.21
CA ASN A 177 -4.33 1.29 12.34
C ASN A 177 -4.14 0.97 10.85
N ALA A 178 -2.94 0.53 10.45
CA ALA A 178 -2.58 0.10 9.10
C ALA A 178 -2.79 -1.42 8.87
N ALA A 179 -3.29 -2.15 9.88
CA ALA A 179 -3.47 -3.60 9.77
C ALA A 179 -4.77 -3.94 9.00
N TRP A 180 -4.65 -4.68 7.92
CA TRP A 180 -5.77 -5.16 7.13
C TRP A 180 -5.75 -6.67 7.08
N LEU A 181 -6.90 -7.27 6.81
CA LEU A 181 -7.02 -8.68 6.49
C LEU A 181 -7.52 -8.82 5.06
N ALA A 182 -6.90 -9.70 4.32
CA ALA A 182 -7.44 -10.24 3.08
C ALA A 182 -7.96 -11.64 3.39
N CYS A 183 -9.28 -11.81 3.42
CA CYS A 183 -9.94 -13.06 3.74
C CYS A 183 -10.45 -13.74 2.47
N THR A 184 -10.17 -15.03 2.36
CA THR A 184 -10.59 -15.83 1.21
C THR A 184 -12.10 -16.07 1.30
N ASP A 185 -12.79 -15.67 0.25
CA ASP A 185 -14.19 -15.94 -0.04
C ASP A 185 -14.27 -16.78 -1.33
N ALA A 186 -15.21 -17.71 -1.36
CA ALA A 186 -15.36 -18.67 -2.46
C ALA A 186 -15.85 -18.02 -3.78
N VAL A 187 -16.50 -16.87 -3.69
CA VAL A 187 -17.08 -16.13 -4.82
C VAL A 187 -16.26 -14.88 -5.13
N GLU A 188 -15.87 -14.16 -4.08
CA GLU A 188 -15.27 -12.83 -4.21
C GLU A 188 -13.75 -12.82 -4.19
N GLY A 189 -13.12 -13.94 -3.85
CA GLY A 189 -11.67 -14.04 -3.72
C GLY A 189 -11.19 -13.38 -2.43
N GLN A 190 -10.33 -12.37 -2.52
CA GLN A 190 -9.63 -11.81 -1.35
C GLN A 190 -10.36 -10.58 -0.81
N VAL A 191 -11.40 -10.77 -0.01
CA VAL A 191 -12.22 -9.69 0.55
C VAL A 191 -11.45 -8.95 1.66
N LEU A 192 -11.50 -7.63 1.63
CA LEU A 192 -10.76 -6.76 2.55
C LEU A 192 -11.55 -6.48 3.84
N TYR A 193 -10.86 -6.61 4.97
CA TYR A 193 -11.37 -6.25 6.29
C TYR A 193 -10.35 -5.39 7.04
N ALA A 194 -10.82 -4.46 7.88
CA ALA A 194 -9.97 -3.85 8.90
C ALA A 194 -9.64 -4.90 9.97
N ASN A 195 -8.35 -5.10 10.29
CA ASN A 195 -7.93 -6.00 11.35
C ASN A 195 -8.07 -5.30 12.72
N LEU A 196 -8.90 -5.84 13.62
CA LEU A 196 -9.00 -5.33 15.00
C LEU A 196 -8.10 -6.08 15.98
N GLY A 197 -7.55 -7.22 15.56
CA GLY A 197 -6.62 -8.03 16.34
C GLY A 197 -5.16 -7.60 16.20
N PRO A 198 -4.24 -8.38 16.79
CA PRO A 198 -2.80 -8.17 16.63
C PRO A 198 -2.38 -8.54 15.19
N TYR A 199 -1.62 -7.66 14.55
CA TYR A 199 -1.09 -7.91 13.21
C TYR A 199 -0.04 -9.02 13.22
N ALA A 200 -0.11 -9.95 12.27
CA ALA A 200 0.81 -11.08 12.10
C ALA A 200 0.83 -12.09 13.26
N TYR A 201 -0.18 -12.05 14.13
CA TYR A 201 -0.36 -12.99 15.23
C TYR A 201 -1.84 -13.31 15.40
N ASN A 202 -2.21 -14.57 15.62
CA ASN A 202 -3.61 -15.00 15.71
C ASN A 202 -4.48 -14.51 14.53
N THR A 203 -3.90 -14.46 13.32
CA THR A 203 -4.62 -14.12 12.08
C THR A 203 -5.82 -15.07 11.94
N PRO A 204 -7.05 -14.57 11.73
CA PRO A 204 -8.21 -15.42 11.59
C PRO A 204 -8.05 -16.44 10.47
N SER A 205 -8.57 -17.66 10.69
CA SER A 205 -8.51 -18.73 9.67
C SER A 205 -9.13 -18.29 8.35
N GLY A 206 -8.48 -18.63 7.24
CA GLY A 206 -8.88 -18.21 5.90
C GLY A 206 -8.49 -16.76 5.55
N CYS A 207 -7.86 -16.02 6.46
CA CYS A 207 -7.39 -14.67 6.22
C CYS A 207 -5.86 -14.59 6.25
N SER A 208 -5.33 -13.57 5.57
CA SER A 208 -3.92 -13.18 5.62
C SER A 208 -3.82 -11.74 6.12
N ASP A 209 -2.90 -11.47 7.03
CA ASP A 209 -2.54 -10.11 7.44
C ASP A 209 -1.91 -9.35 6.28
N GLN A 210 -2.31 -8.09 6.13
CA GLN A 210 -1.87 -7.21 5.06
C GLN A 210 -1.62 -5.81 5.60
N THR A 211 -0.63 -5.15 5.03
CA THR A 211 -0.61 -3.70 4.93
C THR A 211 -0.86 -3.36 3.47
N ILE A 212 -1.61 -2.29 3.21
CA ILE A 212 -1.91 -1.82 1.86
C ILE A 212 -1.43 -0.39 1.72
N HIS A 213 -0.74 -0.13 0.61
CA HIS A 213 0.04 1.07 0.39
C HIS A 213 -0.42 1.74 -0.89
N PHE A 214 -0.35 3.06 -0.95
CA PHE A 214 -0.53 3.72 -2.24
C PHE A 214 0.59 3.33 -3.21
N TYR A 215 0.26 3.35 -4.49
CA TYR A 215 1.21 3.23 -5.58
C TYR A 215 0.86 4.28 -6.63
N ASN A 216 1.85 5.05 -7.08
CA ASN A 216 1.65 6.27 -7.87
C ASN A 216 2.32 6.21 -9.25
N ALA A 217 2.75 5.03 -9.70
CA ALA A 217 3.22 4.90 -11.06
C ALA A 217 2.07 5.06 -12.08
N ALA A 218 2.44 5.35 -13.32
CA ALA A 218 1.48 5.60 -14.39
C ALA A 218 0.49 4.44 -14.59
N THR A 219 0.92 3.20 -14.36
CA THR A 219 0.09 2.00 -14.50
C THR A 219 0.24 1.11 -13.27
N ALA A 220 -0.81 0.39 -12.89
CA ALA A 220 -0.68 -0.70 -11.91
C ALA A 220 0.28 -1.77 -12.45
N ASP A 221 1.24 -2.19 -11.63
CA ASP A 221 2.22 -3.23 -11.98
C ASP A 221 1.70 -4.64 -11.65
N VAL A 222 2.33 -5.65 -12.26
CA VAL A 222 2.06 -7.08 -12.04
C VAL A 222 3.14 -7.71 -11.17
#